data_AF-A0A356NT83-F1
#
_entry.id   AF-A0A356NT83-F1
#
_cell.length_a   1.000
_cell.length_b   1.000
_cell.length_c   1.000
_cell.angle_alpha   90.00
_cell.angle_beta   90.00
_cell.angle_gamma   90.00
#
_symmetry.space_group_name_H-M   'P 1'
#
loop_
_entity.id
_entity.type
_entity.pdbx_description
1 polymer ?
#
loop_
_entity_poly.entity_id
_entity_poly.type
_entity_poly.pdbx_seq_one_letter_code
_entity_poly.pdbx_strand_id
1 'polypeptide(L)' 'ATVAGAGALIEDSDEPPSQLRINVTSKGGTTAAALAVLMDDDGLGPLMRRAILAARDRSVEL' A
#
# COMPACT_ATOMS: atom_id res chain seq x y z
N ALA A 1 10.22 4.63 13.33
CA ALA A 1 10.38 4.26 11.91
C ALA A 1 9.14 3.51 11.46
N THR A 2 8.30 4.09 10.60
CA THR A 2 7.03 3.46 10.17
C THR A 2 7.20 2.78 8.81
N VAL A 3 7.60 3.53 7.78
CA VAL A 3 7.76 3.00 6.40
C VAL A 3 8.88 1.97 6.33
N ALA A 4 10.06 2.29 6.87
CA ALA A 4 11.19 1.36 6.88
C ALA A 4 10.89 0.08 7.67
N GLY A 5 10.17 0.18 8.80
CA GLY A 5 9.79 -0.99 9.59
C GLY A 5 8.76 -1.87 8.88
N ALA A 6 7.78 -1.28 8.21
CA ALA A 6 6.83 -2.02 7.38
C ALA A 6 7.51 -2.70 6.19
N GLY A 7 8.49 -2.05 5.56
CA GLY A 7 9.30 -2.62 4.49
C GLY A 7 10.09 -3.84 4.96
N ALA A 8 10.80 -3.72 6.07
CA ALA A 8 11.55 -4.83 6.66
C ALA A 8 10.62 -6.00 7.04
N LEU A 9 9.45 -5.73 7.63
CA LEU A 9 8.47 -6.77 7.94
C LEU A 9 7.97 -7.53 6.70
N ILE A 10 7.80 -6.83 5.58
CA ILE A 10 7.41 -7.45 4.31
C ILE A 10 8.55 -8.31 3.75
N GLU A 11 9.78 -7.84 3.83
CA GLU A 11 10.97 -8.57 3.37
C GLU A 11 11.20 -9.87 4.16
N ASP A 12 10.97 -9.82 5.47
CA ASP A 12 11.23 -10.95 6.38
C ASP A 12 10.05 -11.94 6.51
N SER A 13 8.90 -11.68 5.88
CA SER A 13 7.69 -12.48 6.04
C SER A 13 7.34 -13.30 4.80
N ASP A 14 6.94 -14.55 5.01
CA ASP A 14 6.33 -15.40 3.97
C ASP A 14 4.86 -15.03 3.70
N GLU A 15 4.25 -14.17 4.51
CA GLU A 15 2.88 -13.70 4.31
C GLU A 15 2.82 -12.60 3.24
N PRO A 16 1.79 -12.58 2.40
CA PRO A 16 1.62 -11.48 1.45
C PRO A 16 1.33 -10.16 2.20
N PRO A 17 1.72 -8.98 1.66
CA PRO A 17 1.47 -7.69 2.29
C PRO A 17 0.00 -7.42 2.62
N SER A 18 -0.94 -8.03 1.88
CA SER A 18 -2.38 -7.97 2.17
C SER A 18 -2.73 -8.61 3.51
N GLN A 19 -2.08 -9.71 3.87
CA GLN A 19 -2.28 -10.40 5.15
C GLN A 19 -1.62 -9.62 6.29
N LEU A 20 -0.39 -9.13 6.09
CA LEU A 20 0.28 -8.27 7.08
C LEU A 20 -0.54 -7.02 7.42
N ARG A 21 -1.20 -6.41 6.42
CA ARG A 21 -2.16 -5.32 6.63
C ARG A 21 -3.35 -5.75 7.48
N ILE A 22 -3.91 -6.94 7.26
CA ILE A 22 -5.03 -7.48 8.07
C ILE A 22 -4.58 -7.65 9.52
N ASN A 23 -3.37 -8.19 9.76
CA ASN A 23 -2.84 -8.46 11.10
C ASN A 23 -2.74 -7.19 11.98
N VAL A 24 -2.56 -6.01 11.36
CA VAL A 24 -2.51 -4.71 12.06
C VAL A 24 -3.82 -3.92 12.03
N THR A 25 -4.91 -4.53 11.53
CA THR A 25 -6.20 -3.87 11.35
C THR A 25 -7.26 -4.49 12.27
N SER A 26 -7.45 -3.90 13.44
CA SER A 26 -8.56 -4.28 14.32
C SER A 26 -9.91 -3.76 13.78
N LYS A 27 -10.97 -4.56 13.96
CA LYS A 27 -12.34 -4.18 13.56
C LYS A 27 -12.76 -2.91 14.32
N GLY A 28 -13.12 -1.86 13.59
CA GLY A 28 -13.51 -0.57 14.15
C GLY A 28 -12.36 0.27 14.72
N GLY A 29 -11.11 -0.15 14.53
CA GLY A 29 -9.93 0.60 14.96
C GLY A 29 -9.55 1.76 14.03
N THR A 30 -8.54 2.54 14.45
CA THR A 30 -8.04 3.68 13.68
C THR A 30 -7.40 3.29 12.35
N THR A 31 -6.68 2.15 12.31
CA THR A 31 -6.14 1.59 11.06
C THR A 31 -7.25 1.24 10.07
N ALA A 32 -8.35 0.66 10.56
CA ALA A 32 -9.50 0.32 9.71
C ALA A 32 -10.14 1.57 9.11
N ALA A 33 -10.30 2.64 9.91
CA ALA A 33 -10.82 3.91 9.42
C ALA A 33 -9.92 4.55 8.34
N ALA A 34 -8.59 4.52 8.54
CA ALA A 34 -7.65 5.00 7.53
C ALA A 34 -7.69 4.17 6.24
N LEU A 35 -7.74 2.84 6.36
CA LEU A 35 -7.81 1.94 5.20
C LEU A 35 -9.12 2.09 4.42
N ALA A 36 -10.22 2.43 5.06
CA ALA A 36 -11.48 2.72 4.36
C ALA A 36 -11.32 3.85 3.34
N VAL A 37 -10.52 4.87 3.66
CA VAL A 37 -10.20 5.97 2.73
C VAL A 37 -9.12 5.55 1.72
N LEU A 38 -8.04 4.93 2.19
CA LEU A 38 -6.89 4.61 1.33
C LEU A 38 -7.18 3.51 0.30
N MET A 39 -8.14 2.63 0.59
CA MET A 39 -8.53 1.51 -0.27
C MET A 39 -9.82 1.77 -1.07
N ASP A 40 -10.34 2.99 -1.05
CA ASP A 40 -11.50 3.38 -1.87
C ASP A 40 -11.19 3.29 -3.37
N ASP A 41 -12.24 3.31 -4.20
CA ASP A 41 -12.17 3.14 -5.65
C ASP A 41 -11.35 4.23 -6.36
N ASP A 42 -11.16 5.39 -5.73
CA ASP A 42 -10.31 6.49 -6.19
C ASP A 42 -9.07 6.74 -5.30
N GLY A 43 -8.84 5.85 -4.32
CA GLY A 43 -7.81 5.97 -3.29
C GLY A 43 -6.38 5.67 -3.77
N LEU A 44 -5.56 5.15 -2.85
CA LEU A 44 -4.12 5.00 -3.06
C LEU A 44 -3.78 4.00 -4.18
N GLY A 45 -4.51 2.90 -4.29
CA GLY A 45 -4.26 1.87 -5.32
C GLY A 45 -4.35 2.43 -6.75
N PRO A 46 -5.49 3.03 -7.15
CA PRO A 46 -5.65 3.73 -8.42
C PRO A 46 -4.61 4.83 -8.63
N LEU A 47 -4.31 5.64 -7.61
CA LEU A 47 -3.30 6.70 -7.68
C LEU A 47 -1.90 6.15 -8.01
N MET A 48 -1.45 5.14 -7.27
CA MET A 48 -0.15 4.50 -7.48
C MET A 48 -0.04 3.88 -8.87
N ARG A 49 -1.13 3.25 -9.35
CA ARG A 49 -1.17 2.71 -10.71
C ARG A 49 -0.96 3.81 -11.75
N ARG A 50 -1.70 4.93 -11.66
CA ARG A 50 -1.52 6.06 -12.59
C ARG A 50 -0.10 6.63 -12.55
N ALA A 51 0.46 6.79 -11.36
CA ALA A 51 1.82 7.31 -11.18
C ALA A 51 2.89 6.40 -11.81
N ILE A 52 2.80 5.09 -11.58
CA ILE A 52 3.74 4.11 -12.15
C ILE A 52 3.62 4.04 -13.68
N LEU A 53 2.40 4.11 -14.21
CA LEU A 53 2.17 4.14 -15.67
C LEU A 53 2.80 5.39 -16.30
N ALA A 54 2.59 6.57 -15.71
CA ALA A 54 3.19 7.82 -16.18
C ALA A 54 4.73 7.77 -16.13
N ALA A 55 5.30 7.21 -15.06
CA ALA A 55 6.75 7.02 -14.93
C ALA A 55 7.31 6.07 -16.00
N ARG A 56 6.62 4.95 -16.26
CA ARG A 56 6.96 4.02 -17.34
C ARG A 56 6.93 4.71 -18.69
N ASP A 57 5.86 5.43 -19.01
CA ASP A 57 5.71 6.08 -20.32
C ASP A 57 6.84 7.08 -20.56
N ARG A 58 7.17 7.88 -19.53
CA ARG A 58 8.32 8.78 -19.60
C ARG A 58 9.65 8.04 -19.79
N SER A 59 9.82 6.88 -19.17
CA SER A 59 11.04 6.07 -19.31
C SER A 59 11.20 5.48 -20.71
N VAL A 60 10.10 5.26 -21.46
CA VAL A 60 10.15 4.75 -22.84
C VAL A 60 10.52 5.86 -23.83
N GLU A 61 10.21 7.12 -23.50
CA GLU A 61 10.58 8.29 -24.30
C GLU A 61 12.04 8.73 -24.15
N LEU A 62 12.73 8.26 -23.11
CA LEU A 62 14.13 8.57 -22.78
C LEU A 62 15.09 7.58 -23.45
#